data_AF-A0A530AQN1-F1
#
_entry.id   AF-A0A530AQN1-F1
#
_cell.length_a   1.000
_cell.length_b   1.000
_cell.length_c   1.000
_cell.angle_alpha   90.00
_cell.angle_beta   90.00
_cell.angle_gamma   90.00
#
_symmetry.space_group_name_H-M   'P 1'
#
loop_
_entity.id
_entity.type
_entity.pdbx_description
1 polymer ?
#
loop_
_entity_poly.entity_id
_entity_poly.type
_entity_poly.pdbx_seq_one_letter_code
_entity_poly.pdbx_strand_id
1 'polypeptide(L)'
;MALEFDTSFDPAYGRAVTVAPDVLRITAGNPSPFTFHGTNSYLIGRDTLAVIDPGPEDDAHLETLLTAIAGRPVSHIFVSHTHRDHSPLAARLKERTGAPTLAEGPHRPARPLRIG
;
A
#
# COMPACT_ATOMS: atom_id res chain seq x y z
N MET A 1 16.57 28.25 9.53
CA MET A 1 17.02 27.03 8.84
C MET A 1 16.07 26.81 7.68
N ALA A 2 16.55 26.75 6.45
CA ALA A 2 15.68 26.43 5.31
C ALA A 2 15.35 24.92 5.36
N LEU A 3 14.10 24.56 5.10
CA LEU A 3 13.75 23.15 4.89
C LEU A 3 14.41 22.71 3.58
N GLU A 4 15.19 21.64 3.64
CA GLU A 4 15.77 21.00 2.46
C GLU A 4 14.75 20.01 1.89
N PHE A 5 14.46 20.13 0.61
CA PHE A 5 13.58 19.18 -0.07
C PHE A 5 14.40 17.96 -0.50
N ASP A 6 14.37 16.92 0.32
CA ASP A 6 15.07 15.66 0.06
C ASP A 6 14.25 14.78 -0.89
N THR A 7 14.82 14.52 -2.06
CA THR A 7 14.25 13.59 -3.06
C THR A 7 15.00 12.27 -3.12
N SER A 8 15.96 12.03 -2.23
CA SER A 8 16.67 10.76 -2.17
C SER A 8 15.75 9.66 -1.66
N PHE A 9 15.59 8.61 -2.46
CA PHE A 9 14.72 7.48 -2.13
C PHE A 9 15.17 6.25 -2.91
N ASP A 10 15.58 5.20 -2.21
CA ASP A 10 15.75 3.88 -2.82
C ASP A 10 14.43 3.11 -2.72
N PRO A 11 13.75 2.80 -3.83
CA PRO A 11 12.48 2.08 -3.80
C PRO A 11 12.61 0.61 -3.39
N ALA A 12 13.76 -0.04 -3.66
CA ALA A 12 13.96 -1.45 -3.34
C ALA A 12 12.82 -2.38 -3.85
N TYR A 13 12.42 -2.25 -5.12
CA TYR A 13 11.34 -3.05 -5.72
C TYR A 13 11.51 -4.56 -5.50
N GLY A 14 10.38 -5.26 -5.36
CA GLY A 14 10.35 -6.72 -5.23
C GLY A 14 10.80 -7.26 -3.86
N ARG A 15 11.04 -6.39 -2.87
CA ARG A 15 11.33 -6.79 -1.49
C ARG A 15 10.76 -5.81 -0.47
N ALA A 16 10.61 -6.29 0.76
CA ALA A 16 10.29 -5.44 1.90
C ALA A 16 11.58 -4.82 2.49
N VAL A 17 11.49 -3.56 2.89
CA VAL A 17 12.56 -2.84 3.60
C VAL A 17 12.09 -2.35 4.96
N THR A 18 12.90 -2.56 5.99
CA THR A 18 12.62 -2.02 7.33
C THR A 18 12.85 -0.51 7.33
N VAL A 19 11.81 0.26 7.64
CA VAL A 19 11.88 1.74 7.69
C VAL A 19 11.75 2.29 9.11
N ALA A 20 11.21 1.49 10.04
CA ALA A 20 11.15 1.77 11.47
C ALA A 20 10.97 0.45 12.23
N PRO A 21 11.09 0.44 13.58
CA PRO A 21 10.74 -0.74 14.37
C PRO A 21 9.34 -1.23 14.01
N ASP A 22 9.24 -2.51 13.63
CA ASP A 22 7.99 -3.19 13.26
C ASP A 22 7.25 -2.59 12.05
N VAL A 23 7.94 -1.80 11.22
CA VAL A 23 7.39 -1.21 9.98
C VAL A 23 8.24 -1.63 8.79
N LEU A 24 7.63 -2.41 7.91
CA LEU A 24 8.18 -2.74 6.60
C LEU A 24 7.48 -1.90 5.53
N ARG A 25 8.25 -1.42 4.57
CA ARG A 25 7.75 -0.79 3.35
C ARG A 25 8.01 -1.70 2.16
N ILE A 26 7.05 -1.80 1.26
CA ILE A 26 7.19 -2.45 -0.04
C ILE A 26 6.79 -1.43 -1.09
N THR A 27 7.69 -1.16 -2.04
CA THR A 27 7.41 -0.23 -3.13
C THR A 27 7.02 -1.01 -4.39
N ALA A 28 5.85 -0.69 -4.95
CA ALA A 28 5.37 -1.28 -6.18
C ALA A 28 6.13 -0.75 -7.41
N GLY A 29 6.25 -1.57 -8.46
CA GLY A 29 6.96 -1.22 -9.70
C GLY A 29 6.19 -0.28 -10.63
N ASN A 30 5.48 0.73 -10.09
CA ASN A 30 4.60 1.65 -10.83
C ASN A 30 5.04 3.12 -10.76
N PRO A 31 6.29 3.49 -11.10
CA PRO A 31 6.76 4.88 -11.02
C PRO A 31 6.04 5.80 -12.01
N SER A 32 5.72 7.02 -11.58
CA SER A 32 5.06 8.04 -12.40
C SER A 32 5.12 9.42 -11.73
N PRO A 33 4.72 10.50 -12.41
CA PRO A 33 4.55 11.81 -11.77
C PRO A 33 3.58 11.81 -10.57
N PHE A 34 2.67 10.84 -10.49
CA PHE A 34 1.69 10.73 -9.40
C PHE A 34 2.16 9.82 -8.25
N THR A 35 3.05 8.88 -8.54
CA THR A 35 3.50 7.85 -7.60
C THR A 35 4.98 7.98 -7.23
N PHE A 36 5.69 8.96 -7.80
CA PHE A 36 7.13 9.12 -7.68
C PHE A 36 7.87 7.85 -8.12
N HIS A 37 8.59 7.18 -7.21
CA HIS A 37 9.20 5.88 -7.49
C HIS A 37 8.20 4.72 -7.43
N GLY A 38 6.98 4.91 -6.94
CA GLY A 38 5.94 3.88 -6.88
C GLY A 38 5.12 3.98 -5.61
N THR A 39 3.98 3.29 -5.59
CA THR A 39 3.15 3.18 -4.38
C THR A 39 3.94 2.47 -3.29
N ASN A 40 3.91 3.01 -2.08
CA ASN A 40 4.38 2.31 -0.90
C ASN A 40 3.22 1.63 -0.17
N SER A 41 3.26 0.31 -0.10
CA SER A 41 2.48 -0.46 0.85
C SER A 41 3.29 -0.70 2.12
N TYR A 42 2.61 -0.77 3.27
CA TYR A 42 3.29 -0.98 4.55
C TYR A 42 2.75 -2.22 5.27
N LEU A 43 3.65 -2.96 5.92
CA LEU A 43 3.30 -3.98 6.90
C LEU A 43 3.72 -3.49 8.28
N ILE A 44 2.76 -3.46 9.21
CA ILE A 44 2.95 -2.96 10.57
C ILE A 44 2.75 -4.10 11.57
N GLY A 45 3.73 -4.35 12.43
CA GLY A 45 3.68 -5.36 13.50
C GLY A 45 4.76 -6.45 13.38
N ARG A 46 4.79 -7.34 14.39
CA ARG A 46 5.75 -8.45 14.49
C ARG A 46 5.10 -9.80 14.18
N ASP A 47 4.29 -10.28 15.11
CA ASP A 47 3.65 -11.60 15.05
C ASP A 47 2.32 -11.54 14.29
N THR A 48 1.58 -10.44 14.47
CA THR A 48 0.35 -10.13 13.74
C THR A 48 0.55 -8.81 13.01
N LEU A 49 0.10 -8.76 11.76
CA LEU A 49 0.33 -7.63 10.87
C LEU A 49 -0.95 -6.82 10.63
N ALA A 50 -0.78 -5.54 10.36
CA ALA A 50 -1.72 -4.72 9.60
C ALA A 50 -1.06 -4.33 8.27
N VAL A 51 -1.84 -4.31 7.20
CA VAL A 51 -1.37 -3.87 5.87
C VAL A 51 -1.97 -2.51 5.55
N ILE A 52 -1.19 -1.59 4.98
CA ILE A 52 -1.66 -0.28 4.51
C ILE A 52 -1.44 -0.20 3.00
N ASP A 53 -2.47 0.22 2.27
CA ASP A 53 -2.48 0.53 0.84
C ASP A 53 -1.90 -0.56 -0.05
N PRO A 54 -2.55 -1.74 -0.14
CA PRO A 54 -2.14 -2.82 -1.03
C PRO A 54 -2.53 -2.50 -2.48
N GLY A 55 -1.80 -1.59 -3.12
CA GLY A 55 -1.97 -1.25 -4.53
C GLY A 55 -0.62 -1.02 -5.20
N PRO A 56 -0.57 -1.04 -6.54
CA PRO A 56 -1.68 -1.16 -7.51
C PRO A 56 -2.12 -2.62 -7.73
N GLU A 57 -3.06 -2.86 -8.66
CA GLU A 57 -3.39 -4.21 -9.16
C GLU A 57 -2.22 -4.78 -9.98
N ASP A 58 -1.25 -5.37 -9.28
CA ASP A 58 -0.04 -5.93 -9.86
C ASP A 58 0.30 -7.25 -9.15
N ASP A 59 0.48 -8.33 -9.93
CA ASP A 59 0.72 -9.65 -9.38
C ASP A 59 2.09 -9.75 -8.67
N ALA A 60 3.12 -9.08 -9.20
CA ALA A 60 4.44 -9.11 -8.57
C ALA A 60 4.43 -8.39 -7.21
N HIS A 61 3.68 -7.31 -7.09
CA HIS A 61 3.47 -6.60 -5.83
C HIS A 61 2.69 -7.44 -4.82
N LEU A 62 1.63 -8.14 -5.26
CA LEU A 62 0.90 -9.06 -4.40
C LEU A 62 1.81 -10.18 -3.88
N GLU A 63 2.61 -10.81 -4.74
CA GLU A 63 3.54 -11.87 -4.33
C GLU A 63 4.61 -11.35 -3.35
N THR A 64 5.07 -10.10 -3.55
CA THR A 64 6.00 -9.44 -2.61
C THR A 64 5.35 -9.21 -1.25
N LEU A 65 4.09 -8.75 -1.21
CA LEU A 65 3.30 -8.61 0.01
C LEU A 65 3.14 -9.94 0.74
N LEU A 66 2.72 -11.00 0.03
CA LEU A 66 2.51 -12.33 0.62
C LEU A 66 3.82 -12.94 1.14
N THR A 67 4.91 -12.79 0.39
CA THR A 67 6.25 -13.22 0.81
C THR A 67 6.68 -12.49 2.08
N ALA A 68 6.46 -11.18 2.14
CA ALA A 68 6.80 -10.39 3.32
C ALA A 68 5.87 -10.68 4.51
N ILE A 69 4.60 -10.99 4.29
CA ILE A 69 3.67 -11.44 5.34
C ILE A 69 4.15 -12.77 5.95
N ALA A 70 4.70 -13.66 5.12
CA ALA A 70 5.33 -14.91 5.55
C ALA A 70 4.42 -15.79 6.43
N GLY A 71 3.12 -15.85 6.09
CA GLY A 71 2.13 -16.65 6.80
C GLY A 71 1.68 -16.10 8.17
N ARG A 72 2.18 -14.94 8.59
CA ARG A 72 1.73 -14.28 9.83
C ARG A 72 0.26 -13.86 9.71
N PRO A 73 -0.52 -13.95 10.80
CA PRO A 73 -1.89 -13.43 10.82
C PRO A 73 -1.93 -11.96 10.40
N VAL A 74 -2.86 -11.62 9.51
CA VAL A 74 -3.18 -10.22 9.18
C VAL A 74 -4.46 -9.87 9.91
N SER A 75 -4.37 -8.87 10.78
CA SER A 75 -5.52 -8.37 11.54
C SER A 75 -6.43 -7.48 10.71
N HIS A 76 -5.84 -6.60 9.88
CA HIS A 76 -6.56 -5.57 9.13
C HIS A 76 -5.82 -5.20 7.85
N ILE A 77 -6.60 -4.81 6.84
CA ILE A 77 -6.11 -4.19 5.62
C ILE A 77 -6.68 -2.77 5.57
N PHE A 78 -5.84 -1.77 5.75
CA PHE A 78 -6.20 -0.36 5.68
C PHE A 78 -6.01 0.16 4.26
N VAL A 79 -6.97 0.96 3.80
CA VAL A 79 -6.87 1.72 2.55
C VAL A 79 -7.06 3.19 2.89
N SER A 80 -6.04 3.99 2.58
CA SER A 80 -6.01 5.43 2.85
C SER A 80 -7.03 6.18 2.01
N HIS A 81 -7.15 5.83 0.74
CA HIS A 81 -8.12 6.39 -0.20
C HIS A 81 -8.30 5.49 -1.44
N THR A 82 -9.25 5.86 -2.29
CA THR A 82 -9.82 5.00 -3.34
C THR A 82 -9.06 5.02 -4.67
N HIS A 83 -7.91 5.68 -4.76
CA HIS A 83 -7.15 5.69 -6.01
C HIS A 83 -6.57 4.31 -6.34
N ARG A 84 -6.34 4.11 -7.65
CA ARG A 84 -5.95 2.83 -8.25
C ARG A 84 -4.55 2.38 -7.87
N ASP A 85 -3.72 3.31 -7.44
CA ASP A 85 -2.37 3.04 -6.96
C ASP A 85 -2.35 2.49 -5.54
N HIS A 86 -3.44 2.64 -4.74
CA HIS A 86 -3.48 2.21 -3.33
C HIS A 86 -4.44 1.07 -3.00
N SER A 87 -5.63 1.06 -3.61
CA SER A 87 -6.76 0.20 -3.18
C SER A 87 -6.94 -1.18 -3.86
N PRO A 88 -6.48 -1.46 -5.10
CA PRO A 88 -6.98 -2.62 -5.84
C PRO A 88 -6.73 -4.01 -5.24
N LEU A 89 -5.55 -4.28 -4.66
CA LEU A 89 -5.28 -5.62 -4.10
C LEU A 89 -5.95 -5.85 -2.75
N ALA A 90 -6.67 -4.88 -2.18
CA ALA A 90 -7.34 -5.04 -0.89
C ALA A 90 -8.30 -6.24 -0.87
N ALA A 91 -9.04 -6.47 -1.97
CA ALA A 91 -9.95 -7.61 -2.10
C ALA A 91 -9.19 -8.94 -2.16
N ARG A 92 -8.17 -9.04 -3.01
CA ARG A 92 -7.35 -10.24 -3.16
C ARG A 92 -6.59 -10.58 -1.89
N LEU A 93 -6.06 -9.57 -1.21
CA LEU A 93 -5.36 -9.76 0.06
C LEU A 93 -6.32 -10.20 1.17
N LYS A 94 -7.55 -9.67 1.21
CA LYS A 94 -8.61 -10.15 2.10
C LYS A 94 -8.94 -11.63 1.85
N GLU A 95 -9.07 -12.05 0.59
CA GLU A 95 -9.33 -13.46 0.25
C GLU A 95 -8.19 -14.38 0.72
N ARG A 96 -6.93 -13.93 0.59
CA ARG A 96 -5.75 -14.70 1.00
C ARG A 96 -5.54 -14.77 2.51
N THR A 97 -5.95 -13.74 3.25
CA THR A 97 -5.59 -13.57 4.67
C THR A 97 -6.77 -13.70 5.62
N GLY A 98 -8.00 -13.55 5.13
CA GLY A 98 -9.21 -13.45 5.95
C GLY A 98 -9.39 -12.09 6.65
N ALA A 99 -8.43 -11.16 6.52
CA ALA A 99 -8.47 -9.90 7.24
C ALA A 99 -9.57 -8.96 6.71
N PRO A 100 -10.31 -8.26 7.58
CA PRO A 100 -11.24 -7.22 7.15
C PRO A 100 -10.50 -6.03 6.54
N THR A 101 -11.10 -5.45 5.50
CA THR A 101 -10.68 -4.17 4.93
C THR A 101 -11.33 -3.03 5.70
N LEU A 102 -10.54 -2.04 6.14
CA LEU A 102 -11.00 -0.83 6.83
C LEU A 102 -10.60 0.42 6.02
N ALA A 103 -11.59 1.26 5.69
CA ALA A 103 -11.43 2.47 4.89
C ALA A 103 -12.58 3.46 5.19
N GLU A 104 -12.49 4.72 4.73
CA GLU A 104 -13.56 5.72 4.90
C GLU A 104 -14.85 5.35 4.14
N GLY A 105 -14.74 4.56 3.07
CA GLY A 105 -15.89 4.08 2.30
C GLY A 105 -15.63 4.06 0.80
N PRO A 106 -16.69 3.86 -0.01
CA PRO A 106 -16.59 3.90 -1.47
C PRO A 106 -16.22 5.31 -1.95
N HIS A 107 -15.59 5.39 -3.13
CA HIS A 107 -15.23 6.66 -3.75
C HIS A 107 -16.46 7.56 -3.92
N ARG A 108 -16.32 8.83 -3.57
CA ARG A 108 -17.33 9.87 -3.81
C ARG A 108 -16.68 11.03 -4.55
N PRO A 109 -17.29 11.55 -5.63
CA PRO A 109 -16.73 12.68 -6.33
C PRO A 109 -16.76 13.92 -5.43
N ALA A 110 -15.68 14.70 -5.44
CA ALA A 110 -15.57 15.91 -4.63
C ALA A 110 -16.58 17.01 -5.02
N ARG A 111 -17.14 16.92 -6.24
CA ARG A 111 -18.13 17.85 -6.80
C ARG A 111 -19.09 17.09 -7.72
N PRO A 112 -20.34 17.57 -7.89
CA PRO A 112 -21.25 16.99 -8.88
C PRO A 112 -20.64 16.98 -10.28
N LEU A 113 -20.97 15.95 -11.05
CA LEU A 113 -20.58 15.88 -12.46
C LEU A 113 -21.29 17.02 -13.21
N ARG A 114 -20.51 18.01 -13.68
CA ARG A 114 -20.99 19.00 -14.64
C ARG A 114 -20.85 18.41 -16.04
N ILE A 115 -21.96 17.90 -16.55
CA ILE A 115 -22.15 17.75 -18.00
C ILE A 115 -22.50 19.15 -18.48
N GLY A 116 -21.73 19.68 -19.44
CA GLY A 116 -21.71 21.10 -19.85
C GLY A 116 -23.07 21.79 -19.94
#